data_AF-A0A1C5MI65-F1
#
_entry.id   AF-A0A1C5MI65-F1
#
_cell.length_a   1.000
_cell.length_b   1.000
_cell.length_c   1.000
_cell.angle_alpha   90.00
_cell.angle_beta   90.00
_cell.angle_gamma   90.00
#
_symmetry.space_group_name_H-M   'P 1'
#
loop_
_entity.id
_entity.type
_entity.pdbx_description
1 polymer ?
#
loop_
_entity_poly.entity_id
_entity_poly.type
_entity_poly.pdbx_seq_one_letter_code
_entity_poly.pdbx_strand_id
1 'polypeptide(L)'
;MCEILKVQRAKAVEILFRREEKIQKHFLNIEENQAVCCPNQEHAAWFWLPPTVVDKPPKTGHNVRYKGITVAKSPGDVRRENYGKKIRRHFSKIGFAYLAGSIVIYAVQFLASMVGKKFVPGVMADANGSFIVLMLTMYGISMPFMGWLVSRIPAQKIEERKMTAGQWIIAFLMCYGLMYAGNLIGTALTFGIGMVKGTGVDNPLVSTVMQLNPRVTFIIAVLIAPTAEELLFRKLLTERIVKYGELAAVLASGLFFGLFHGNLNQFSYAFLLGLFLGFIYVKTGKLRYTIGLHMAINFIGSSLGTWMLRVTGYMDTMETLTEFLNTKNLAVLADLGNGIVGMFIFGSYASLILMMAGAGLILTWLNRKKFVCCAPEEKVASLGKKKAAVMIGNPGILLYGAFWIGIMIWQLLQ
;
A
#
# COMPACT_ATOMS: atom_id res chain seq x y z
N MET A 1 -9.82 39.05 66.35
CA MET A 1 -10.60 38.29 65.33
C MET A 1 -9.88 38.14 63.98
N CYS A 2 -8.95 39.04 63.60
CA CYS A 2 -8.24 38.99 62.31
C CYS A 2 -7.02 38.03 62.26
N GLU A 3 -6.44 37.65 63.41
CA GLU A 3 -5.29 36.72 63.47
C GLU A 3 -5.68 35.23 63.49
N ILE A 4 -6.86 34.90 64.03
CA ILE A 4 -7.36 33.50 64.08
C ILE A 4 -7.73 32.97 62.67
N LEU A 5 -8.18 33.86 61.77
CA LEU A 5 -8.53 33.50 60.39
C LEU A 5 -7.30 33.25 59.50
N LYS A 6 -6.15 33.86 59.79
CA LYS A 6 -4.89 33.61 59.05
C LYS A 6 -4.30 32.23 59.37
N VAL A 7 -4.36 31.81 60.63
CA VAL A 7 -3.85 30.50 61.08
C VAL A 7 -4.71 29.35 60.52
N GLN A 8 -6.02 29.53 60.40
CA GLN A 8 -6.89 28.52 59.77
C GLN A 8 -6.71 28.41 58.25
N ARG A 9 -6.43 29.52 57.54
CA ARG A 9 -6.08 29.49 56.11
C ARG A 9 -4.74 28.79 55.84
N ALA A 10 -3.72 29.03 56.67
CA ALA A 10 -2.41 28.39 56.52
C ALA A 10 -2.49 26.87 56.74
N LYS A 11 -3.22 26.41 57.78
CA LYS A 11 -3.43 24.97 58.02
C LYS A 11 -4.27 24.30 56.93
N ALA A 12 -5.25 24.99 56.33
CA ALA A 12 -6.03 24.44 55.23
C ALA A 12 -5.21 24.27 53.94
N VAL A 13 -4.29 25.21 53.65
CA VAL A 13 -3.38 25.13 52.50
C VAL A 13 -2.32 24.02 52.70
N GLU A 14 -1.82 23.84 53.92
CA GLU A 14 -0.85 22.77 54.23
C GLU A 14 -1.48 21.37 54.21
N ILE A 15 -2.76 21.24 54.62
CA ILE A 15 -3.53 19.99 54.49
C ILE A 15 -3.82 19.68 53.01
N LEU A 16 -4.12 20.69 52.18
CA LEU A 16 -4.32 20.52 50.74
C LEU A 16 -3.02 20.11 50.03
N PHE A 17 -1.87 20.72 50.38
CA PHE A 17 -0.56 20.35 49.82
C PHE A 17 -0.09 18.95 50.24
N ARG A 18 -0.28 18.54 51.51
CA ARG A 18 0.01 17.15 51.94
C ARG A 18 -0.91 16.11 51.28
N ARG A 19 -2.15 16.48 50.93
CA ARG A 19 -3.05 15.62 50.16
C ARG A 19 -2.57 15.49 48.71
N GLU A 20 -2.10 16.57 48.09
CA GLU A 20 -1.52 16.51 46.74
C GLU A 20 -0.21 15.71 46.68
N GLU A 21 0.66 15.78 47.69
CA GLU A 21 1.88 14.96 47.74
C GLU A 21 1.60 13.46 47.96
N LYS A 22 0.60 13.12 48.80
CA LYS A 22 0.14 11.72 48.94
C LYS A 22 -0.55 11.23 47.67
N ILE A 23 -1.31 12.09 46.97
CA ILE A 23 -1.91 11.76 45.69
C ILE A 23 -0.82 11.59 44.61
N GLN A 24 0.19 12.47 44.54
CA GLN A 24 1.33 12.32 43.63
C GLN A 24 2.15 11.06 43.90
N LYS A 25 2.36 10.68 45.17
CA LYS A 25 3.04 9.41 45.51
C LYS A 25 2.17 8.17 45.28
N HIS A 26 0.84 8.30 45.30
CA HIS A 26 -0.08 7.21 44.88
C HIS A 26 -0.23 7.11 43.35
N PHE A 27 0.00 8.21 42.61
CA PHE A 27 0.05 8.22 41.14
C PHE A 27 1.41 7.81 40.56
N LEU A 28 2.45 7.67 41.38
CA LEU A 28 3.79 7.25 40.96
C LEU A 28 4.07 5.74 41.16
N ASN A 29 3.11 4.97 41.67
CA ASN A 29 3.30 3.54 41.98
C ASN A 29 2.03 2.68 41.76
N ILE A 30 1.35 2.85 40.62
CA ILE A 30 0.30 1.92 40.16
C ILE A 30 0.57 1.54 38.70
N GLU A 31 1.12 0.34 38.57
CA GLU A 31 0.79 -0.74 37.62
C GLU A 31 0.64 -0.46 36.12
N GLU A 32 1.50 -1.18 35.39
CA GLU A 32 1.21 -2.02 34.23
C GLU A 32 0.54 -1.46 32.96
N ASN A 33 1.18 -1.84 31.85
CA ASN A 33 0.73 -1.71 30.47
C ASN A 33 -0.78 -2.01 30.29
N GLN A 34 -1.57 -0.98 30.01
CA GLN A 34 -2.95 -1.15 29.55
C GLN A 34 -3.07 -0.78 28.06
N ALA A 35 -3.14 -1.80 27.20
CA ALA A 35 -3.38 -1.66 25.78
C ALA A 35 -4.89 -1.74 25.49
N VAL A 36 -5.37 -0.85 24.64
CA VAL A 36 -6.81 -0.70 24.39
C VAL A 36 -7.27 -1.61 23.26
N CYS A 37 -8.33 -2.39 23.53
CA CYS A 37 -8.98 -3.30 22.59
C CYS A 37 -10.39 -2.84 22.19
N CYS A 38 -10.82 -3.17 20.96
CA CYS A 38 -12.16 -2.91 20.44
C CYS A 38 -13.25 -3.62 21.30
N PRO A 39 -14.30 -2.92 21.80
CA PRO A 39 -15.15 -3.47 22.86
C PRO A 39 -16.15 -4.58 22.51
N ASN A 40 -16.29 -5.02 21.24
CA ASN A 40 -17.37 -5.93 20.84
C ASN A 40 -16.90 -7.01 19.87
N GLN A 41 -16.18 -8.05 20.31
CA GLN A 41 -15.92 -9.25 19.47
C GLN A 41 -15.76 -10.55 20.28
N GLU A 42 -16.76 -10.94 21.07
CA GLU A 42 -16.87 -12.35 21.53
C GLU A 42 -17.34 -13.30 20.41
N HIS A 43 -17.71 -12.79 19.23
CA HIS A 43 -18.18 -13.59 18.09
C HIS A 43 -17.16 -13.74 16.95
N ALA A 44 -15.91 -13.29 17.11
CA ALA A 44 -14.88 -13.34 16.05
C ALA A 44 -13.91 -14.54 16.16
N ALA A 45 -14.35 -15.66 16.76
CA ALA A 45 -13.49 -16.81 17.02
C ALA A 45 -13.24 -17.75 15.81
N TRP A 46 -13.80 -17.49 14.62
CA TRP A 46 -13.58 -18.36 13.45
C TRP A 46 -13.22 -17.55 12.20
N PHE A 47 -11.98 -17.75 11.75
CA PHE A 47 -11.25 -17.10 10.65
C PHE A 47 -10.65 -15.71 10.94
N TRP A 48 -9.36 -15.78 11.35
CA TRP A 48 -8.32 -14.75 11.54
C TRP A 48 -8.10 -14.23 12.97
N LEU A 49 -7.21 -14.96 13.67
CA LEU A 49 -6.41 -14.63 14.86
C LEU A 49 -7.18 -14.20 16.12
N PRO A 50 -6.89 -14.80 17.30
CA PRO A 50 -7.59 -14.45 18.53
C PRO A 50 -7.45 -12.95 18.84
N PRO A 51 -8.47 -12.35 19.46
CA PRO A 51 -8.45 -10.94 19.85
C PRO A 51 -7.23 -10.65 20.74
N THR A 52 -6.62 -9.48 20.52
CA THR A 52 -5.63 -8.90 21.43
C THR A 52 -6.25 -8.74 22.82
N VAL A 53 -5.62 -9.29 23.86
CA VAL A 53 -6.03 -9.06 25.26
C VAL A 53 -5.08 -8.03 25.83
N VAL A 54 -5.57 -6.84 26.24
CA VAL A 54 -5.00 -6.03 27.33
C VAL A 54 -6.09 -5.06 27.86
N ASP A 55 -5.92 -4.63 29.12
CA ASP A 55 -6.89 -4.04 30.05
C ASP A 55 -7.27 -2.55 29.89
N LYS A 56 -8.36 -2.15 30.57
CA LYS A 56 -9.00 -0.81 30.54
C LYS A 56 -8.44 0.17 31.58
N PRO A 57 -8.20 1.45 31.22
CA PRO A 57 -7.99 2.53 32.21
C PRO A 57 -9.29 3.27 32.59
N PRO A 58 -9.32 3.96 33.76
CA PRO A 58 -10.53 4.52 34.35
C PRO A 58 -10.96 5.87 33.72
N LYS A 59 -12.27 6.13 33.74
CA LYS A 59 -12.93 7.33 33.21
C LYS A 59 -12.70 8.56 34.11
N THR A 60 -12.23 9.68 33.55
CA THR A 60 -12.34 11.04 34.10
C THR A 60 -12.54 12.01 32.93
N GLY A 61 -13.30 13.10 32.91
CA GLY A 61 -14.18 13.85 33.82
C GLY A 61 -14.86 14.97 32.99
N HIS A 62 -15.87 15.66 33.55
CA HIS A 62 -16.82 16.55 32.87
C HIS A 62 -16.24 17.88 32.28
N ASN A 63 -16.86 18.41 31.22
CA ASN A 63 -16.58 19.75 30.67
C ASN A 63 -17.57 20.79 31.21
N VAL A 64 -17.07 21.89 31.80
CA VAL A 64 -17.85 23.08 32.17
C VAL A 64 -17.60 24.18 31.13
N ARG A 65 -18.67 24.90 30.73
CA ARG A 65 -18.64 25.93 29.68
C ARG A 65 -19.08 27.28 30.28
N TYR A 66 -18.20 28.28 30.28
CA TYR A 66 -18.58 29.68 30.57
C TYR A 66 -18.52 30.52 29.28
N LYS A 67 -19.54 31.37 29.09
CA LYS A 67 -19.68 32.30 27.97
C LYS A 67 -18.79 33.53 28.16
N GLY A 68 -18.16 34.00 27.08
CA GLY A 68 -17.90 35.43 26.88
C GLY A 68 -16.56 35.99 27.36
N ILE A 69 -15.43 35.34 27.04
CA ILE A 69 -14.09 35.96 26.98
C ILE A 69 -13.35 35.27 25.83
N THR A 70 -12.54 35.98 25.03
CA THR A 70 -11.55 35.33 24.14
C THR A 70 -10.49 34.68 25.01
N VAL A 71 -10.80 33.47 25.49
CA VAL A 71 -9.91 32.67 26.33
C VAL A 71 -8.72 32.24 25.46
N ALA A 72 -7.50 32.62 25.87
CA ALA A 72 -6.30 31.99 25.36
C ALA A 72 -6.48 30.46 25.34
N LYS A 73 -6.07 29.79 24.27
CA LYS A 73 -6.36 28.34 24.06
C LYS A 73 -6.16 27.57 25.36
N SER A 74 -7.16 26.77 25.73
CA SER A 74 -7.08 25.96 26.94
C SER A 74 -5.82 25.08 26.90
N PRO A 75 -5.20 24.73 28.04
CA PRO A 75 -4.05 23.83 28.06
C PRO A 75 -4.30 22.50 27.31
N GLY A 76 -5.56 22.05 27.24
CA GLY A 76 -5.99 20.89 26.44
C GLY A 76 -5.95 21.15 24.93
N ASP A 77 -6.38 22.33 24.48
CA ASP A 77 -6.35 22.73 23.07
C ASP A 77 -4.92 22.92 22.56
N VAL A 78 -4.03 23.51 23.37
CA VAL A 78 -2.60 23.65 23.06
C VAL A 78 -1.93 22.28 22.92
N ARG A 79 -2.26 21.33 23.81
CA ARG A 79 -1.72 19.96 23.78
C ARG A 79 -2.16 19.20 22.53
N ARG A 80 -3.44 19.31 22.15
CA ARG A 80 -3.99 18.71 20.92
C ARG A 80 -3.37 19.31 19.66
N GLU A 81 -3.16 20.62 19.63
CA GLU A 81 -2.51 21.29 18.50
C GLU A 81 -1.05 20.85 18.33
N ASN A 82 -0.28 20.79 19.42
CA ASN A 82 1.09 20.33 19.40
C ASN A 82 1.20 18.87 18.96
N TYR A 83 0.26 18.02 19.39
CA TYR A 83 0.17 16.63 18.93
C TYR A 83 -0.14 16.54 17.43
N GLY A 84 -1.11 17.30 16.93
CA GLY A 84 -1.41 17.40 15.50
C GLY A 84 -0.22 17.88 14.66
N LYS A 85 0.55 18.87 15.14
CA LYS A 85 1.79 19.33 14.48
C LYS A 85 2.84 18.21 14.42
N LYS A 86 3.02 17.42 15.49
CA LYS A 86 3.93 16.26 15.49
C LYS A 86 3.52 15.21 14.46
N ILE A 87 2.22 14.90 14.35
CA ILE A 87 1.71 13.95 13.35
C ILE A 87 1.95 14.47 11.94
N ARG A 88 1.56 15.72 11.65
CA ARG A 88 1.80 16.34 10.33
C ARG A 88 3.27 16.27 9.94
N ARG A 89 4.17 16.63 10.87
CA ARG A 89 5.62 16.58 10.65
C ARG A 89 6.10 15.15 10.37
N HIS A 90 5.55 14.15 11.07
CA HIS A 90 5.89 12.74 10.83
C HIS A 90 5.47 12.27 9.44
N PHE A 91 4.22 12.50 9.04
CA PHE A 91 3.74 12.16 7.69
C PHE A 91 4.44 12.96 6.59
N SER A 92 4.77 14.24 6.82
CA SER A 92 5.53 15.03 5.86
C SER A 92 6.94 14.47 5.66
N LYS A 93 7.63 14.04 6.72
CA LYS A 93 8.94 13.38 6.58
C LYS A 93 8.85 12.12 5.74
N ILE A 94 7.79 11.31 5.92
CA ILE A 94 7.54 10.13 5.10
C ILE A 94 7.38 10.55 3.63
N GLY A 95 6.44 11.46 3.35
CA GLY A 95 6.18 11.91 1.98
C GLY A 95 7.42 12.50 1.29
N PHE A 96 8.21 13.31 2.00
CA PHE A 96 9.48 13.84 1.46
C PHE A 96 10.53 12.76 1.22
N ALA A 97 10.65 11.74 2.09
CA ALA A 97 11.58 10.63 1.89
C ALA A 97 11.21 9.83 0.63
N TYR A 98 9.92 9.53 0.44
CA TYR A 98 9.43 8.85 -0.77
C TYR A 98 9.58 9.72 -2.02
N LEU A 99 9.28 11.02 -1.95
CA LEU A 99 9.48 11.95 -3.07
C LEU A 99 10.96 12.03 -3.48
N ALA A 100 11.86 12.22 -2.51
CA ALA A 100 13.29 12.28 -2.78
C ALA A 100 13.80 10.97 -3.40
N GLY A 101 13.38 9.82 -2.88
CA GLY A 101 13.71 8.53 -3.48
C GLY A 101 13.15 8.37 -4.90
N SER A 102 11.92 8.82 -5.16
CA SER A 102 11.30 8.78 -6.50
C SER A 102 12.07 9.63 -7.51
N ILE A 103 12.48 10.84 -7.12
CA ILE A 103 13.33 11.70 -7.96
C ILE A 103 14.67 11.00 -8.26
N VAL A 104 15.28 10.36 -7.26
CA VAL A 104 16.53 9.60 -7.45
C VAL A 104 16.34 8.40 -8.37
N ILE A 105 15.21 7.69 -8.34
CA ILE A 105 14.91 6.61 -9.29
C ILE A 105 15.00 7.13 -10.73
N TYR A 106 14.27 8.18 -11.06
CA TYR A 106 14.27 8.73 -12.42
C TYR A 106 15.63 9.33 -12.81
N ALA A 107 16.28 10.06 -11.91
CA ALA A 107 17.60 10.65 -12.19
C ALA A 107 18.65 9.57 -12.48
N VAL A 108 18.71 8.52 -11.65
CA VAL A 108 19.66 7.41 -11.83
C VAL A 108 19.33 6.61 -13.09
N GLN A 109 18.06 6.31 -13.37
CA GLN A 109 17.67 5.61 -14.60
C GLN A 109 17.97 6.42 -15.85
N PHE A 110 17.74 7.73 -15.84
CA PHE A 110 18.09 8.62 -16.94
C PHE A 110 19.60 8.63 -17.20
N LEU A 111 20.41 8.79 -16.14
CA LEU A 111 21.86 8.72 -16.23
C LEU A 111 22.34 7.35 -16.72
N ALA A 112 21.78 6.26 -16.19
CA ALA A 112 22.10 4.91 -16.62
C ALA A 112 21.77 4.68 -18.10
N SER A 113 20.66 5.25 -18.59
CA SER A 113 20.30 5.20 -20.01
C SER A 113 21.31 5.95 -20.89
N MET A 114 21.72 7.16 -20.51
CA MET A 114 22.72 7.93 -21.28
C MET A 114 24.10 7.26 -21.28
N VAL A 115 24.57 6.83 -20.11
CA VAL A 115 25.85 6.13 -19.94
C VAL A 115 25.80 4.80 -20.70
N GLY A 116 24.73 4.03 -20.55
CA GLY A 116 24.55 2.76 -21.24
C GLY A 116 24.62 2.91 -22.75
N LYS A 117 23.93 3.91 -23.33
CA LYS A 117 23.95 4.16 -24.78
C LYS A 117 25.35 4.52 -25.29
N LYS A 118 26.18 5.17 -24.47
CA LYS A 118 27.54 5.55 -24.82
C LYS A 118 28.53 4.38 -24.73
N PHE A 119 28.45 3.57 -23.67
CA PHE A 119 29.48 2.57 -23.36
C PHE A 119 29.09 1.13 -23.73
N VAL A 120 27.80 0.80 -23.73
CA VAL A 120 27.28 -0.54 -24.06
C VAL A 120 26.06 -0.45 -25.01
N PRO A 121 26.21 0.19 -26.19
CA PRO A 121 25.09 0.48 -27.09
C PRO A 121 24.32 -0.79 -27.52
N GLY A 122 25.01 -1.91 -27.73
CA GLY A 122 24.36 -3.19 -28.08
C GLY A 122 23.42 -3.71 -27.00
N VAL A 123 23.79 -3.59 -25.72
CA VAL A 123 22.94 -3.99 -24.59
C VAL A 123 21.72 -3.07 -24.47
N MET A 124 21.92 -1.78 -24.71
CA MET A 124 20.83 -0.79 -24.64
C MET A 124 19.89 -0.83 -25.85
N ALA A 125 20.33 -1.37 -26.98
CA ALA A 125 19.49 -1.59 -28.15
C ALA A 125 18.59 -2.83 -28.00
N ASP A 126 19.00 -3.82 -27.20
CA ASP A 126 18.17 -4.97 -26.85
C ASP A 126 17.16 -4.63 -25.73
N ALA A 127 15.91 -5.08 -25.90
CA ALA A 127 14.84 -4.82 -24.94
C ALA A 127 15.12 -5.46 -23.58
N ASN A 128 15.71 -6.66 -23.56
CA ASN A 128 16.04 -7.34 -22.30
C ASN A 128 17.24 -6.68 -21.61
N GLY A 129 18.29 -6.37 -22.36
CA GLY A 129 19.49 -5.72 -21.86
C GLY A 129 19.18 -4.35 -21.24
N SER A 130 18.47 -3.49 -21.97
CA SER A 130 18.04 -2.19 -21.46
C SER A 130 17.15 -2.31 -20.22
N PHE A 131 16.18 -3.22 -20.22
CA PHE A 131 15.33 -3.47 -19.05
C PHE A 131 16.14 -3.93 -17.84
N ILE A 132 17.06 -4.88 -18.00
CA ILE A 132 17.93 -5.36 -16.90
C ILE A 132 18.72 -4.21 -16.31
N VAL A 133 19.36 -3.37 -17.14
CA VAL A 133 20.16 -2.22 -16.66
C VAL A 133 19.30 -1.24 -15.85
N LEU A 134 18.10 -0.90 -16.35
CA LEU A 134 17.19 0.03 -15.67
C LEU A 134 16.60 -0.54 -14.36
N MET A 135 16.37 -1.86 -14.31
CA MET A 135 15.86 -2.53 -13.11
C MET A 135 16.95 -2.75 -12.06
N LEU A 136 18.18 -3.09 -12.48
CA LEU A 136 19.33 -3.18 -11.57
C LEU A 136 19.65 -1.84 -10.91
N THR A 137 19.58 -0.75 -11.67
CA THR A 137 19.77 0.58 -11.09
C THR A 137 18.63 0.97 -10.12
N MET A 138 17.38 0.64 -10.46
CA MET A 138 16.24 0.88 -9.58
C MET A 138 16.32 0.08 -8.27
N TYR A 139 16.46 -1.24 -8.35
CA TYR A 139 16.42 -2.12 -7.16
C TYR A 139 17.77 -2.22 -6.44
N GLY A 140 18.88 -1.98 -7.13
CA GLY A 140 20.24 -2.03 -6.56
C GLY A 140 20.73 -0.70 -5.98
N ILE A 141 20.23 0.44 -6.45
CA ILE A 141 20.69 1.77 -6.02
C ILE A 141 19.54 2.59 -5.43
N SER A 142 18.53 2.88 -6.23
CA SER A 142 17.55 3.91 -5.88
C SER A 142 16.55 3.46 -4.81
N MET A 143 16.07 2.21 -4.86
CA MET A 143 15.19 1.63 -3.84
C MET A 143 15.90 1.46 -2.48
N PRO A 144 17.15 0.93 -2.40
CA PRO A 144 17.92 0.94 -1.17
C PRO A 144 18.14 2.34 -0.60
N PHE A 145 18.42 3.34 -1.45
CA PHE A 145 18.54 4.74 -1.02
C PHE A 145 17.23 5.28 -0.43
N MET A 146 16.09 5.03 -1.10
CA MET A 146 14.77 5.38 -0.56
C MET A 146 14.51 4.66 0.77
N GLY A 147 14.81 3.37 0.83
CA GLY A 147 14.69 2.56 2.05
C GLY A 147 15.52 3.12 3.20
N TRP A 148 16.75 3.57 2.91
CA TRP A 148 17.62 4.24 3.87
C TRP A 148 17.02 5.56 4.37
N LEU A 149 16.48 6.42 3.50
CA LEU A 149 15.81 7.66 3.91
C LEU A 149 14.62 7.38 4.83
N VAL A 150 13.77 6.44 4.45
CA VAL A 150 12.60 6.05 5.23
C VAL A 150 13.04 5.40 6.55
N SER A 151 14.14 4.63 6.56
CA SER A 151 14.66 3.96 7.75
C SER A 151 14.90 4.91 8.93
N ARG A 152 15.30 6.17 8.66
CA ARG A 152 15.56 7.22 9.65
C ARG A 152 14.32 7.74 10.37
N ILE A 153 13.12 7.38 9.91
CA ILE A 153 11.84 7.83 10.48
C ILE A 153 11.39 6.82 11.57
N PRO A 154 10.99 7.29 12.78
CA PRO A 154 10.62 6.40 13.88
C PRO A 154 9.44 5.47 13.56
N ALA A 155 9.66 4.16 13.71
CA ALA A 155 8.68 3.11 13.45
C ALA A 155 8.13 2.49 14.75
N GLN A 156 6.96 1.87 14.65
CA GLN A 156 6.40 0.95 15.65
C GLN A 156 6.34 -0.44 15.02
N LYS A 157 7.07 -1.39 15.60
CA LYS A 157 7.08 -2.78 15.14
C LYS A 157 5.68 -3.38 15.34
N ILE A 158 5.24 -4.15 14.35
CA ILE A 158 3.97 -4.91 14.41
C ILE A 158 4.27 -6.29 14.98
N GLU A 159 3.42 -6.76 15.89
CA GLU A 159 3.55 -8.10 16.46
C GLU A 159 3.37 -9.17 15.39
N GLU A 160 4.24 -10.17 15.45
CA GLU A 160 4.23 -11.25 14.48
C GLU A 160 3.22 -12.34 14.84
N ARG A 161 2.34 -12.67 13.90
CA ARG A 161 1.32 -13.71 14.01
C ARG A 161 1.43 -14.67 12.84
N LYS A 162 1.10 -15.94 13.11
CA LYS A 162 1.16 -16.99 12.09
C LYS A 162 -0.14 -17.01 11.29
N MET A 163 0.02 -17.22 9.99
CA MET A 163 -1.02 -17.49 9.02
C MET A 163 -0.86 -18.94 8.54
N THR A 164 -1.96 -19.69 8.49
CA THR A 164 -1.96 -21.09 8.01
C THR A 164 -1.88 -21.13 6.47
N ALA A 165 -1.59 -22.31 5.90
CA ALA A 165 -1.50 -22.47 4.45
C ALA A 165 -2.86 -22.24 3.76
N GLY A 166 -3.96 -22.79 4.28
CA GLY A 166 -5.30 -22.58 3.70
C GLY A 166 -5.73 -21.11 3.75
N GLN A 167 -5.39 -20.42 4.84
CA GLN A 167 -5.55 -18.98 4.98
C GLN A 167 -4.76 -18.18 3.94
N TRP A 168 -3.53 -18.60 3.65
CA TRP A 168 -2.70 -18.00 2.60
C TRP A 168 -3.30 -18.24 1.20
N ILE A 169 -3.82 -19.43 0.92
CA ILE A 169 -4.47 -19.75 -0.36
C ILE A 169 -5.73 -18.90 -0.57
N ILE A 170 -6.55 -18.73 0.47
CA ILE A 170 -7.73 -17.85 0.41
C ILE A 170 -7.29 -16.40 0.15
N ALA A 171 -6.27 -15.92 0.86
CA ALA A 171 -5.72 -14.59 0.62
C ALA A 171 -5.17 -14.44 -0.81
N PHE A 172 -4.52 -15.47 -1.36
CA PHE A 172 -4.04 -15.49 -2.74
C PHE A 172 -5.19 -15.34 -3.74
N LEU A 173 -6.27 -16.12 -3.61
CA LEU A 173 -7.45 -15.98 -4.47
C LEU A 173 -8.05 -14.58 -4.37
N MET A 174 -8.19 -14.04 -3.16
CA MET A 174 -8.71 -12.69 -2.94
C MET A 174 -7.82 -11.61 -3.57
N CYS A 175 -6.49 -11.74 -3.45
CA CYS A 175 -5.55 -10.85 -4.13
C CYS A 175 -5.78 -10.88 -5.65
N TYR A 176 -5.95 -12.07 -6.22
CA TYR A 176 -6.16 -12.26 -7.65
C TYR A 176 -7.47 -11.60 -8.12
N GLY A 177 -8.55 -11.79 -7.36
CA GLY A 177 -9.83 -11.12 -7.62
C GLY A 177 -9.73 -9.59 -7.55
N LEU A 178 -9.11 -9.05 -6.50
CA LEU A 178 -8.91 -7.61 -6.33
C LEU A 178 -8.02 -7.01 -7.43
N MET A 179 -6.96 -7.71 -7.85
CA MET A 179 -6.12 -7.32 -8.96
C MET A 179 -6.93 -7.24 -10.26
N TYR A 180 -7.73 -8.27 -10.58
CA TYR A 180 -8.57 -8.28 -11.78
C TYR A 180 -9.62 -7.17 -11.77
N ALA A 181 -10.30 -6.95 -10.65
CA ALA A 181 -11.23 -5.83 -10.50
C ALA A 181 -10.53 -4.48 -10.69
N GLY A 182 -9.36 -4.29 -10.10
CA GLY A 182 -8.57 -3.08 -10.29
C GLY A 182 -8.10 -2.89 -11.73
N ASN A 183 -7.77 -3.97 -12.43
CA ASN A 183 -7.39 -3.92 -13.84
C ASN A 183 -8.57 -3.48 -14.71
N LEU A 184 -9.77 -4.04 -14.47
CA LEU A 184 -11.00 -3.61 -15.17
C LEU A 184 -11.32 -2.13 -14.91
N ILE A 185 -11.15 -1.67 -13.67
CA ILE A 185 -11.31 -0.24 -13.33
C ILE A 185 -10.30 0.61 -14.08
N GLY A 186 -9.02 0.20 -14.10
CA GLY A 186 -7.95 0.88 -14.86
C GLY A 186 -8.28 1.01 -16.34
N THR A 187 -8.62 -0.10 -16.99
CA THR A 187 -8.99 -0.14 -18.41
C THR A 187 -10.23 0.72 -18.70
N ALA A 188 -11.25 0.67 -17.85
CA ALA A 188 -12.45 1.49 -18.00
C ALA A 188 -12.15 2.99 -17.89
N LEU A 189 -11.28 3.38 -16.95
CA LEU A 189 -10.84 4.77 -16.80
C LEU A 189 -10.07 5.24 -18.03
N THR A 190 -9.12 4.46 -18.53
CA THR A 190 -8.31 4.83 -19.70
C THR A 190 -9.13 4.85 -20.99
N PHE A 191 -10.13 3.95 -21.10
CA PHE A 191 -11.10 4.00 -22.19
C PHE A 191 -11.92 5.30 -22.15
N GLY A 192 -12.45 5.68 -20.97
CA GLY A 192 -13.18 6.92 -20.79
C GLY A 192 -12.34 8.16 -21.13
N ILE A 193 -11.08 8.18 -20.71
CA ILE A 193 -10.12 9.24 -21.06
C ILE A 193 -9.87 9.27 -22.57
N GLY A 194 -9.71 8.11 -23.21
CA GLY A 194 -9.51 8.01 -24.65
C GLY A 194 -10.67 8.58 -25.46
N MET A 195 -11.91 8.33 -25.02
CA MET A 195 -13.10 8.92 -25.65
C MET A 195 -13.10 10.46 -25.58
N VAL A 196 -12.61 11.04 -24.48
CA VAL A 196 -12.51 12.50 -24.32
C VAL A 196 -11.31 13.08 -25.09
N LYS A 197 -10.17 12.38 -25.13
CA LYS A 197 -8.96 12.76 -25.87
C LYS A 197 -9.18 12.67 -27.39
N GLY A 198 -10.11 11.85 -27.84
CA GLY A 198 -10.34 11.55 -29.27
C GLY A 198 -9.33 10.55 -29.85
N THR A 199 -8.41 10.03 -29.04
CA THR A 199 -7.43 9.00 -29.40
C THR A 199 -7.40 7.91 -28.33
N GLY A 200 -7.03 6.68 -28.72
CA GLY A 200 -6.77 5.61 -27.75
C GLY A 200 -5.71 5.99 -26.71
N VAL A 201 -5.79 5.35 -25.54
CA VAL A 201 -4.77 5.44 -24.49
C VAL A 201 -4.08 4.09 -24.39
N ASP A 202 -2.83 4.03 -24.82
CA ASP A 202 -2.05 2.81 -24.78
C ASP A 202 -1.62 2.44 -23.36
N ASN A 203 -1.56 1.13 -23.09
CA ASN A 203 -0.96 0.61 -21.88
C ASN A 203 0.50 0.20 -22.14
N PRO A 204 1.50 1.02 -21.78
CA PRO A 204 2.91 0.75 -22.08
C PRO A 204 3.44 -0.52 -21.41
N LEU A 205 2.73 -1.03 -20.38
CA LEU A 205 3.07 -2.30 -19.76
C LEU A 205 2.92 -3.46 -20.76
N VAL A 206 1.86 -3.46 -21.57
CA VAL A 206 1.55 -4.57 -22.48
C VAL A 206 2.65 -4.71 -23.53
N SER A 207 2.99 -3.60 -24.20
CA SER A 207 4.06 -3.59 -25.21
C SER A 207 5.41 -3.96 -24.62
N THR A 208 5.74 -3.47 -23.43
CA THR A 208 6.98 -3.82 -22.72
C THR A 208 7.04 -5.31 -22.40
N VAL A 209 6.01 -5.86 -21.75
CA VAL A 209 5.98 -7.26 -21.31
C VAL A 209 6.02 -8.23 -22.50
N MET A 210 5.43 -7.87 -23.64
CA MET A 210 5.50 -8.70 -24.86
C MET A 210 6.90 -8.79 -25.47
N GLN A 211 7.75 -7.78 -25.28
CA GLN A 211 9.12 -7.77 -25.81
C GLN A 211 10.14 -8.48 -24.89
N LEU A 212 9.83 -8.63 -23.60
CA LEU A 212 10.76 -9.20 -22.62
C LEU A 212 10.74 -10.74 -22.61
N ASN A 213 11.89 -11.36 -22.41
CA ASN A 213 12.03 -12.79 -22.19
C ASN A 213 11.34 -13.20 -20.87
N PRO A 214 10.54 -14.29 -20.81
CA PRO A 214 9.80 -14.64 -19.61
C PRO A 214 10.73 -15.04 -18.45
N ARG A 215 11.96 -15.45 -18.76
CA ARG A 215 13.01 -15.72 -17.77
C ARG A 215 13.52 -14.44 -17.13
N VAL A 216 13.67 -13.37 -17.91
CA VAL A 216 14.10 -12.05 -17.42
C VAL A 216 13.00 -11.45 -16.52
N THR A 217 11.75 -11.52 -16.96
CA THR A 217 10.61 -11.08 -16.13
C THR A 217 10.48 -11.93 -14.87
N PHE A 218 10.81 -13.23 -14.91
CA PHE A 218 10.77 -14.09 -13.72
C PHE A 218 11.77 -13.60 -12.66
N ILE A 219 13.03 -13.40 -13.02
CA ILE A 219 14.03 -12.96 -12.05
C ILE A 219 13.68 -11.57 -11.49
N ILE A 220 13.30 -10.63 -12.35
CA ILE A 220 13.09 -9.24 -11.93
C ILE A 220 11.71 -9.05 -11.33
N ALA A 221 10.64 -9.28 -12.11
CA ALA A 221 9.27 -8.94 -11.72
C ALA A 221 8.65 -9.95 -10.74
N VAL A 222 9.15 -11.18 -10.66
CA VAL A 222 8.62 -12.20 -9.73
C VAL A 222 9.46 -12.28 -8.46
N LEU A 223 10.80 -12.21 -8.54
CA LEU A 223 11.64 -12.40 -7.35
C LEU A 223 12.10 -11.08 -6.72
N ILE A 224 12.79 -10.24 -7.49
CA ILE A 224 13.44 -9.03 -6.96
C ILE A 224 12.40 -7.97 -6.60
N ALA A 225 11.50 -7.65 -7.53
CA ALA A 225 10.55 -6.55 -7.40
C ALA A 225 9.60 -6.74 -6.19
N PRO A 226 8.86 -7.86 -6.04
CA PRO A 226 8.01 -8.08 -4.87
C PRO A 226 8.78 -8.02 -3.55
N THR A 227 9.99 -8.56 -3.49
CA THR A 227 10.79 -8.54 -2.26
C THR A 227 11.13 -7.11 -1.84
N ALA A 228 11.64 -6.31 -2.77
CA ALA A 228 12.02 -4.92 -2.50
C ALA A 228 10.80 -4.04 -2.19
N GLU A 229 9.70 -4.23 -2.92
CA GLU A 229 8.48 -3.45 -2.76
C GLU A 229 7.77 -3.76 -1.46
N GLU A 230 7.65 -5.04 -1.09
CA GLU A 230 7.07 -5.41 0.21
C GLU A 230 7.93 -4.89 1.37
N LEU A 231 9.26 -4.95 1.27
CA LEU A 231 10.14 -4.34 2.27
C LEU A 231 9.88 -2.83 2.39
N LEU A 232 9.78 -2.12 1.27
CA LEU A 232 9.61 -0.67 1.27
C LEU A 232 8.21 -0.25 1.77
N PHE A 233 7.14 -0.86 1.28
CA PHE A 233 5.78 -0.40 1.55
C PHE A 233 5.14 -1.07 2.77
N ARG A 234 5.51 -2.32 3.07
CA ARG A 234 4.91 -3.05 4.20
C ARG A 234 5.82 -2.89 5.40
N LYS A 235 7.07 -3.36 5.32
CA LYS A 235 7.98 -3.23 6.47
C LYS A 235 8.31 -1.78 6.80
N LEU A 236 8.74 -0.97 5.83
CA LEU A 236 9.18 0.38 6.13
C LEU A 236 8.00 1.35 6.31
N LEU A 237 7.15 1.55 5.32
CA LEU A 237 6.04 2.51 5.42
C LEU A 237 5.00 2.15 6.48
N THR A 238 4.49 0.92 6.48
CA THR A 238 3.34 0.54 7.34
C THR A 238 3.71 0.62 8.82
N GLU A 239 4.88 0.14 9.23
CA GLU A 239 5.35 0.25 10.64
C GLU A 239 5.54 1.71 11.10
N ARG A 240 5.75 2.66 10.18
CA ARG A 240 5.87 4.09 10.52
C ARG A 240 4.52 4.79 10.69
N ILE A 241 3.44 4.16 10.21
CA ILE A 241 2.09 4.73 10.20
C ILE A 241 1.17 4.01 11.19
N VAL A 242 1.37 2.71 11.46
CA VAL A 242 0.48 1.87 12.28
C VAL A 242 0.21 2.43 13.68
N LYS A 243 1.16 3.17 14.25
CA LYS A 243 1.01 3.90 15.53
C LYS A 243 -0.12 4.94 15.55
N TYR A 244 -0.63 5.32 14.37
CA TYR A 244 -1.74 6.24 14.18
C TYR A 244 -3.05 5.54 13.77
N GLY A 245 -3.06 4.21 13.76
CA GLY A 245 -4.20 3.38 13.39
C GLY A 245 -3.89 2.48 12.19
N GLU A 246 -4.44 1.27 12.23
CA GLU A 246 -4.27 0.26 11.20
C GLU A 246 -4.82 0.72 9.85
N LEU A 247 -6.00 1.34 9.84
CA LEU A 247 -6.65 1.82 8.61
C LEU A 247 -5.78 2.86 7.89
N ALA A 248 -5.19 3.79 8.63
CA ALA A 248 -4.30 4.79 8.05
C ALA A 248 -3.06 4.14 7.42
N ALA A 249 -2.52 3.10 8.05
CA ALA A 249 -1.37 2.36 7.55
C ALA A 249 -1.71 1.56 6.29
N VAL A 250 -2.87 0.89 6.28
CA VAL A 250 -3.40 0.17 5.12
C VAL A 250 -3.64 1.10 3.94
N LEU A 251 -4.35 2.21 4.14
CA LEU A 251 -4.64 3.20 3.10
C LEU A 251 -3.37 3.83 2.54
N ALA A 252 -2.42 4.19 3.40
CA ALA A 252 -1.14 4.74 2.96
C ALA A 252 -0.31 3.70 2.20
N SER A 253 -0.27 2.45 2.67
CA SER A 253 0.41 1.34 1.97
C SER A 253 -0.13 1.17 0.55
N GLY A 254 -1.46 1.05 0.40
CA GLY A 254 -2.08 0.94 -0.92
C GLY A 254 -1.82 2.16 -1.80
N LEU A 255 -2.03 3.37 -1.28
CA LEU A 255 -1.86 4.61 -2.05
C LEU A 255 -0.42 4.80 -2.52
N PHE A 256 0.56 4.63 -1.63
CA PHE A 256 1.97 4.82 -1.98
C PHE A 256 2.43 3.79 -2.99
N PHE A 257 2.02 2.53 -2.82
CA PHE A 257 2.34 1.44 -3.72
C PHE A 257 1.70 1.63 -5.11
N GLY A 258 0.42 2.01 -5.16
CA GLY A 258 -0.28 2.30 -6.42
C GLY A 258 0.36 3.47 -7.17
N LEU A 259 0.60 4.60 -6.49
CA LEU A 259 1.22 5.79 -7.11
C LEU A 259 2.61 5.47 -7.68
N PHE A 260 3.38 4.63 -6.99
CA PHE A 260 4.75 4.28 -7.36
C PHE A 260 4.86 3.57 -8.72
N HIS A 261 3.76 3.05 -9.28
CA HIS A 261 3.77 2.42 -10.59
C HIS A 261 3.76 3.43 -11.76
N GLY A 262 3.38 4.69 -11.53
CA GLY A 262 3.51 5.75 -12.54
C GLY A 262 2.69 5.58 -13.83
N ASN A 263 1.76 4.62 -13.87
CA ASN A 263 0.85 4.37 -14.99
C ASN A 263 -0.58 4.20 -14.45
N LEU A 264 -1.56 4.85 -15.08
CA LEU A 264 -2.95 4.85 -14.61
C LEU A 264 -3.60 3.45 -14.61
N ASN A 265 -3.35 2.62 -15.64
CA ASN A 265 -3.82 1.24 -15.67
C ASN A 265 -3.25 0.44 -14.50
N GLN A 266 -1.94 0.60 -14.25
CA GLN A 266 -1.25 -0.10 -13.17
C GLN A 266 -1.66 0.38 -11.79
N PHE A 267 -1.83 1.70 -11.64
CA PHE A 267 -2.23 2.34 -10.39
C PHE A 267 -3.48 1.68 -9.81
N SER A 268 -4.51 1.46 -10.61
CA SER A 268 -5.80 0.94 -10.14
C SER A 268 -5.69 -0.44 -9.50
N TYR A 269 -5.05 -1.41 -10.16
CA TYR A 269 -4.88 -2.74 -9.57
C TYR A 269 -3.81 -2.78 -8.48
N ALA A 270 -2.72 -2.02 -8.64
CA ALA A 270 -1.66 -1.96 -7.62
C ALA A 270 -2.21 -1.34 -6.33
N PHE A 271 -3.03 -0.29 -6.42
CA PHE A 271 -3.68 0.31 -5.26
C PHE A 271 -4.53 -0.70 -4.48
N LEU A 272 -5.46 -1.40 -5.15
CA LEU A 272 -6.32 -2.38 -4.50
C LEU A 272 -5.54 -3.56 -3.90
N LEU A 273 -4.56 -4.08 -4.64
CA LEU A 273 -3.68 -5.13 -4.16
C LEU A 273 -2.86 -4.65 -2.95
N GLY A 274 -2.32 -3.44 -3.01
CA GLY A 274 -1.54 -2.82 -1.94
C GLY A 274 -2.33 -2.54 -0.67
N LEU A 275 -3.62 -2.21 -0.77
CA LEU A 275 -4.53 -2.15 0.37
C LEU A 275 -4.64 -3.51 1.05
N PHE A 276 -4.87 -4.57 0.27
CA PHE A 276 -5.10 -5.89 0.84
C PHE A 276 -3.82 -6.51 1.41
N LEU A 277 -2.67 -6.38 0.72
CA LEU A 277 -1.37 -6.80 1.26
C LEU A 277 -0.97 -5.98 2.49
N GLY A 278 -1.27 -4.67 2.51
CA GLY A 278 -1.11 -3.83 3.70
C GLY A 278 -1.95 -4.34 4.88
N PHE A 279 -3.21 -4.73 4.63
CA PHE A 279 -4.07 -5.32 5.65
C PHE A 279 -3.50 -6.64 6.20
N ILE A 280 -3.07 -7.56 5.32
CA ILE A 280 -2.44 -8.82 5.74
C ILE A 280 -1.19 -8.54 6.58
N TYR A 281 -0.35 -7.58 6.18
CA TYR A 281 0.85 -7.25 6.93
C TYR A 281 0.53 -6.67 8.30
N VAL A 282 -0.46 -5.79 8.41
CA VAL A 282 -0.89 -5.24 9.70
C VAL A 282 -1.41 -6.33 10.64
N LYS A 283 -2.10 -7.34 10.12
CA LYS A 283 -2.63 -8.45 10.93
C LYS A 283 -1.61 -9.53 11.27
N THR A 284 -0.57 -9.69 10.47
CA THR A 284 0.39 -10.80 10.62
C THR A 284 1.77 -10.35 11.08
N GLY A 285 2.18 -9.11 10.85
CA GLY A 285 3.55 -8.61 11.08
C GLY A 285 4.65 -9.31 10.26
N LYS A 286 4.31 -10.36 9.50
CA LYS A 286 5.26 -11.27 8.84
C LYS A 286 5.32 -11.01 7.34
N LEU A 287 6.44 -10.44 6.90
CA LEU A 287 6.66 -10.01 5.52
C LEU A 287 6.63 -11.17 4.51
N ARG A 288 7.08 -12.37 4.90
CA ARG A 288 7.10 -13.55 4.03
C ARG A 288 5.74 -13.88 3.41
N TYR A 289 4.65 -13.56 4.12
CA TYR A 289 3.30 -13.84 3.64
C TYR A 289 2.94 -12.94 2.48
N THR A 290 3.17 -11.64 2.60
CA THR A 290 2.87 -10.68 1.54
C THR A 290 3.86 -10.79 0.38
N ILE A 291 5.15 -11.05 0.66
CA ILE A 291 6.14 -11.39 -0.38
C ILE A 291 5.65 -12.58 -1.20
N GLY A 292 5.34 -13.71 -0.57
CA GLY A 292 4.90 -14.89 -1.30
C GLY A 292 3.65 -14.64 -2.14
N LEU A 293 2.66 -13.92 -1.59
CA LEU A 293 1.43 -13.57 -2.31
C LEU A 293 1.74 -12.73 -3.55
N HIS A 294 2.56 -11.70 -3.38
CA HIS A 294 2.95 -10.79 -4.45
C HIS A 294 3.79 -11.51 -5.52
N MET A 295 4.73 -12.37 -5.14
CA MET A 295 5.47 -13.23 -6.06
C MET A 295 4.54 -14.14 -6.87
N ALA A 296 3.58 -14.81 -6.22
CA ALA A 296 2.65 -15.71 -6.90
C ALA A 296 1.77 -14.98 -7.93
N ILE A 297 1.29 -13.78 -7.59
CA ILE A 297 0.50 -12.94 -8.49
C ILE A 297 1.34 -12.51 -9.70
N ASN A 298 2.54 -12.00 -9.47
CA ASN A 298 3.42 -11.56 -10.55
C ASN A 298 3.86 -12.74 -11.42
N PHE A 299 4.10 -13.92 -10.85
CA PHE A 299 4.43 -15.11 -11.61
C PHE A 299 3.36 -15.47 -12.63
N ILE A 300 2.10 -15.55 -12.18
CA ILE A 300 0.98 -15.92 -13.04
C ILE A 300 0.70 -14.81 -14.07
N GLY A 301 0.70 -13.56 -13.64
CA GLY A 301 0.37 -12.42 -14.49
C GLY A 301 1.45 -12.03 -15.51
N SER A 302 2.73 -12.30 -15.22
CA SER A 302 3.84 -11.90 -16.09
C SER A 302 4.55 -13.10 -16.72
N SER A 303 5.46 -13.76 -16.03
CA SER A 303 6.31 -14.82 -16.60
C SER A 303 5.53 -16.01 -17.12
N LEU A 304 4.58 -16.56 -16.34
CA LEU A 304 3.77 -17.69 -16.78
C LEU A 304 2.83 -17.26 -17.91
N GLY A 305 2.14 -16.12 -17.78
CA GLY A 305 1.24 -15.61 -18.81
C GLY A 305 1.94 -15.39 -20.16
N THR A 306 3.10 -14.72 -20.15
CA THR A 306 3.90 -14.50 -21.38
C THR A 306 4.49 -15.78 -21.95
N TRP A 307 4.92 -16.71 -21.09
CA TRP A 307 5.39 -18.02 -21.55
C TRP A 307 4.26 -18.83 -22.20
N MET A 308 3.07 -18.84 -21.59
CA MET A 308 1.88 -19.49 -22.13
C MET A 308 1.50 -18.92 -23.51
N LEU A 309 1.51 -17.59 -23.67
CA LEU A 309 1.24 -16.94 -24.97
C LEU A 309 2.21 -17.42 -26.07
N ARG A 310 3.50 -17.57 -25.72
CA ARG A 310 4.55 -17.94 -26.69
C ARG A 310 4.54 -19.42 -27.03
N VAL A 311 4.47 -20.29 -26.01
CA VAL A 311 4.53 -21.74 -26.23
C VAL A 311 3.31 -22.27 -26.98
N THR A 312 2.18 -21.58 -26.85
CA THR A 312 0.94 -21.95 -27.55
C THR A 312 0.85 -21.36 -28.96
N GLY A 313 1.73 -20.45 -29.37
CA GLY A 313 1.60 -19.74 -30.65
C GLY A 313 0.28 -18.97 -30.78
N TYR A 314 -0.30 -18.53 -29.65
CA TYR A 314 -1.65 -17.95 -29.62
C TYR A 314 -1.73 -16.68 -30.48
N MET A 315 -0.72 -15.81 -30.39
CA MET A 315 -0.68 -14.56 -31.15
C MET A 315 -0.62 -14.82 -32.66
N ASP A 316 0.28 -15.70 -33.10
CA ASP A 316 0.46 -16.07 -34.51
C ASP A 316 -0.82 -16.69 -35.08
N THR A 317 -1.49 -17.53 -34.28
CA THR A 317 -2.76 -18.15 -34.67
C THR A 317 -3.87 -17.11 -34.80
N MET A 318 -3.93 -16.12 -33.90
CA MET A 318 -4.92 -15.03 -33.96
C MET A 318 -4.68 -14.09 -35.15
N GLU A 319 -3.42 -13.84 -35.50
CA GLU A 319 -3.06 -13.09 -36.71
C GLU A 319 -3.52 -13.84 -37.97
N THR A 320 -3.19 -15.14 -38.05
CA THR A 320 -3.61 -16.04 -39.14
C THR A 320 -5.13 -16.10 -39.27
N LEU A 321 -5.85 -16.20 -38.14
CA LEU A 321 -7.31 -16.17 -38.11
C LEU A 321 -7.85 -14.82 -38.63
N THR A 322 -7.23 -13.71 -38.23
CA THR A 322 -7.63 -12.37 -38.68
C THR A 322 -7.40 -12.20 -40.17
N GLU A 323 -6.25 -12.68 -40.70
CA GLU A 323 -5.98 -12.70 -42.14
C GLU A 323 -7.04 -13.50 -42.89
N PHE A 324 -7.35 -14.72 -42.43
CA PHE A 324 -8.40 -15.55 -43.02
C PHE A 324 -9.75 -14.84 -43.02
N LEU A 325 -10.15 -14.23 -41.90
CA LEU A 325 -11.44 -13.56 -41.78
C LEU A 325 -11.57 -12.38 -42.74
N ASN A 326 -10.48 -11.65 -42.97
CA ASN A 326 -10.44 -10.46 -43.83
C ASN A 326 -10.27 -10.78 -45.32
N THR A 327 -9.41 -11.74 -45.66
CA THR A 327 -9.01 -12.02 -47.06
C THR A 327 -9.71 -13.24 -47.64
N LYS A 328 -10.27 -14.12 -46.80
CA LYS A 328 -10.74 -15.46 -47.17
C LYS A 328 -9.66 -16.32 -47.85
N ASN A 329 -8.38 -16.02 -47.61
CA ASN A 329 -7.26 -16.78 -48.14
C ASN A 329 -7.30 -18.23 -47.61
N LEU A 330 -7.59 -19.20 -48.47
CA LEU A 330 -7.68 -20.61 -48.07
C LEU A 330 -6.31 -21.22 -47.76
N ALA A 331 -5.20 -20.59 -48.19
CA ALA A 331 -3.86 -21.10 -47.94
C ALA A 331 -3.51 -21.14 -46.44
N VAL A 332 -4.06 -20.22 -45.65
CA VAL A 332 -3.79 -20.11 -44.21
C VAL A 332 -4.61 -21.08 -43.35
N LEU A 333 -5.54 -21.85 -43.93
CA LEU A 333 -6.35 -22.84 -43.21
C LEU A 333 -5.51 -23.95 -42.57
N ALA A 334 -4.43 -24.36 -43.24
CA ALA A 334 -3.52 -25.37 -42.72
C ALA A 334 -2.82 -24.85 -41.44
N ASP A 335 -2.34 -23.61 -41.46
CA ASP A 335 -1.68 -22.96 -40.33
C ASP A 335 -2.65 -22.73 -39.16
N LEU A 336 -3.90 -22.34 -39.46
CA LEU A 336 -4.97 -22.24 -38.46
C LEU A 336 -5.27 -23.60 -37.82
N GLY A 337 -5.31 -24.67 -38.62
CA GLY A 337 -5.47 -26.04 -38.15
C GLY A 337 -4.35 -26.46 -37.19
N ASN A 338 -3.11 -26.08 -37.48
CA ASN A 338 -1.95 -26.34 -36.62
C ASN A 338 -2.01 -25.55 -35.30
N GLY A 339 -2.52 -24.32 -35.33
CA GLY A 339 -2.62 -23.44 -34.15
C GLY A 339 -3.77 -23.75 -33.19
N ILE A 340 -4.76 -24.58 -33.60
CA ILE A 340 -6.00 -24.77 -32.84
C ILE A 340 -5.77 -25.37 -31.44
N VAL A 341 -4.83 -26.31 -31.32
CA VAL A 341 -4.48 -26.93 -30.03
C VAL A 341 -3.89 -25.89 -29.09
N GLY A 342 -3.02 -25.02 -29.60
CA GLY A 342 -2.45 -23.89 -28.87
C GLY A 342 -3.53 -22.93 -28.36
N MET A 343 -4.51 -22.59 -29.19
CA MET A 343 -5.66 -21.78 -28.79
C MET A 343 -6.47 -22.42 -27.67
N PHE A 344 -6.75 -23.73 -27.73
CA PHE A 344 -7.46 -24.43 -26.65
C PHE A 344 -6.67 -24.45 -25.34
N ILE A 345 -5.37 -24.68 -25.39
CA ILE A 345 -4.49 -24.66 -24.20
C ILE A 345 -4.50 -23.25 -23.58
N PHE A 346 -4.28 -22.21 -24.38
CA PHE A 346 -4.29 -20.84 -23.89
C PHE A 346 -5.66 -20.41 -23.38
N GLY A 347 -6.74 -20.78 -24.08
CA GLY A 347 -8.12 -20.50 -23.67
C GLY A 347 -8.50 -21.16 -22.36
N SER A 348 -8.02 -22.39 -22.12
CA SER A 348 -8.20 -23.08 -20.84
C SER A 348 -7.45 -22.39 -19.71
N TYR A 349 -6.21 -21.96 -19.95
CA TYR A 349 -5.43 -21.16 -19.02
C TYR A 349 -6.10 -19.82 -18.66
N ALA A 350 -6.57 -19.08 -19.68
CA ALA A 350 -7.29 -17.83 -19.48
C ALA A 350 -8.60 -18.04 -18.70
N SER A 351 -9.31 -19.13 -18.95
CA SER A 351 -10.54 -19.49 -18.25
C SER A 351 -10.29 -19.82 -16.78
N LEU A 352 -9.22 -20.56 -16.45
CA LEU A 352 -8.81 -20.83 -15.07
C LEU A 352 -8.50 -19.54 -14.31
N ILE A 353 -7.79 -18.62 -14.97
CA ILE A 353 -7.50 -17.29 -14.45
C ILE A 353 -8.79 -16.51 -14.12
N LEU A 354 -9.76 -16.50 -15.04
CA LEU A 354 -11.04 -15.81 -14.82
C LEU A 354 -11.84 -16.46 -13.68
N MET A 355 -11.82 -17.79 -13.58
CA MET A 355 -12.43 -18.52 -12.46
C MET A 355 -11.78 -18.16 -11.12
N MET A 356 -10.45 -18.09 -11.06
CA MET A 356 -9.72 -17.67 -9.86
C MET A 356 -10.05 -16.23 -9.47
N ALA A 357 -10.15 -15.32 -10.44
CA ALA A 357 -10.54 -13.94 -10.20
C ALA A 357 -11.97 -13.84 -9.65
N GLY A 358 -12.93 -14.57 -10.26
CA GLY A 358 -14.31 -14.64 -9.80
C GLY A 358 -14.42 -15.21 -8.37
N ALA A 359 -13.76 -16.33 -8.10
CA ALA A 359 -13.70 -16.93 -6.76
C ALA A 359 -13.09 -15.95 -5.74
N GLY A 360 -12.02 -15.25 -6.12
CA GLY A 360 -11.38 -14.22 -5.31
C GLY A 360 -12.31 -13.07 -4.92
N LEU A 361 -13.10 -12.56 -5.87
CA LEU A 361 -14.07 -11.50 -5.61
C LEU A 361 -15.21 -11.96 -4.72
N ILE A 362 -15.73 -13.17 -4.95
CA ILE A 362 -16.76 -13.79 -4.10
C ILE A 362 -16.23 -13.94 -2.67
N LEU A 363 -15.02 -14.49 -2.49
CA LEU A 363 -14.40 -14.64 -1.18
C LEU A 363 -14.17 -13.29 -0.49
N THR A 364 -13.75 -12.28 -1.24
CA THR A 364 -13.59 -10.91 -0.73
C THR A 364 -14.92 -10.36 -0.23
N TRP A 365 -16.00 -10.51 -1.01
CA TRP A 365 -17.33 -10.06 -0.63
C TRP A 365 -17.87 -10.80 0.60
N LEU A 366 -17.77 -12.13 0.62
CA LEU A 366 -18.24 -12.97 1.73
C LEU A 366 -17.53 -12.63 3.05
N ASN A 367 -16.24 -12.28 2.97
CA ASN A 367 -15.42 -11.95 4.13
C ASN A 367 -15.33 -10.45 4.43
N ARG A 368 -16.03 -9.57 3.70
CA ARG A 368 -15.90 -8.11 3.82
C ARG A 368 -16.09 -7.56 5.24
N LYS A 369 -17.00 -8.16 6.02
CA LYS A 369 -17.28 -7.75 7.41
C LYS A 369 -16.14 -8.13 8.38
N LYS A 370 -15.24 -9.02 7.97
CA LYS A 370 -14.09 -9.46 8.77
C LYS A 370 -12.89 -8.52 8.64
N PHE A 371 -12.90 -7.60 7.67
CA PHE A 371 -11.84 -6.60 7.50
C PHE A 371 -11.98 -5.46 8.52
N VAL A 372 -11.57 -5.72 9.75
CA VAL A 372 -11.61 -4.75 10.85
C VAL A 372 -10.22 -4.17 11.09
N CYS A 373 -10.09 -2.86 10.96
CA CYS A 373 -8.87 -2.13 11.29
C CYS A 373 -9.01 -1.47 12.67
N CYS A 374 -8.08 -1.77 13.58
CA CYS A 374 -8.05 -1.21 14.92
C CYS A 374 -7.43 0.20 14.91
N ALA A 375 -7.91 1.08 15.80
CA ALA A 375 -7.33 2.40 16.01
C ALA A 375 -7.08 2.60 17.52
N PRO A 376 -5.93 3.17 17.93
CA PRO A 376 -5.70 3.45 19.34
C PRO A 376 -6.67 4.53 19.82
N GLU A 377 -7.53 4.18 20.80
CA GLU A 377 -8.63 5.04 21.29
C GLU A 377 -8.12 6.41 21.75
N GLU A 378 -6.99 6.48 22.45
CA GLU A 378 -6.56 7.71 23.13
C GLU A 378 -5.86 8.72 22.19
N LYS A 379 -5.01 8.23 21.29
CA LYS A 379 -4.16 9.08 20.44
C LYS A 379 -4.90 9.64 19.24
N VAL A 380 -5.85 8.89 18.68
CA VAL A 380 -6.53 9.25 17.43
C VAL A 380 -7.87 9.95 17.69
N ALA A 381 -8.56 9.67 18.80
CA ALA A 381 -9.79 10.40 19.17
C ALA A 381 -9.57 11.91 19.33
N SER A 382 -8.39 12.31 19.82
CA SER A 382 -8.01 13.72 20.04
C SER A 382 -8.04 14.62 18.79
N LEU A 383 -7.98 14.05 17.58
CA LEU A 383 -7.94 14.78 16.31
C LEU A 383 -9.33 15.08 15.69
N GLY A 384 -10.41 14.48 16.23
CA GLY A 384 -11.78 14.74 15.77
C GLY A 384 -11.99 14.61 14.25
N LYS A 385 -12.75 15.52 13.64
CA LYS A 385 -13.05 15.55 12.19
C LYS A 385 -11.86 15.91 11.29
N LYS A 386 -10.70 16.30 11.84
CA LYS A 386 -9.52 16.75 11.08
C LYS A 386 -8.46 15.65 10.84
N LYS A 387 -8.74 14.40 11.21
CA LYS A 387 -7.81 13.25 11.10
C LYS A 387 -7.24 13.07 9.70
N ALA A 388 -8.10 12.99 8.67
CA ALA A 388 -7.68 12.80 7.29
C ALA A 388 -6.84 13.98 6.77
N ALA A 389 -7.24 15.22 7.07
CA ALA A 389 -6.50 16.42 6.68
C ALA A 389 -5.10 16.49 7.32
N VAL A 390 -4.94 15.99 8.56
CA VAL A 390 -3.66 15.93 9.26
C VAL A 390 -2.72 14.87 8.68
N MET A 391 -3.26 13.72 8.24
CA MET A 391 -2.49 12.60 7.71
C MET A 391 -2.17 12.73 6.22
N ILE A 392 -3.09 13.27 5.41
CA ILE A 392 -2.99 13.30 3.94
C ILE A 392 -2.73 14.72 3.42
N GLY A 393 -3.32 15.75 4.05
CA GLY A 393 -3.21 17.15 3.65
C GLY A 393 -1.91 17.85 4.08
N ASN A 394 -0.79 17.14 4.09
CA ASN A 394 0.50 17.68 4.50
C ASN A 394 1.46 17.74 3.30
N PRO A 395 2.41 18.70 3.27
CA PRO A 395 3.15 19.04 2.07
C PRO A 395 3.94 17.86 1.48
N GLY A 396 4.56 17.02 2.33
CA GLY A 396 5.32 15.88 1.83
C GLY A 396 4.45 14.85 1.09
N ILE A 397 3.28 14.51 1.62
CA ILE A 397 2.35 13.56 0.97
C ILE A 397 1.77 14.17 -0.32
N LEU A 398 1.38 15.45 -0.28
CA LEU A 398 0.81 16.15 -1.43
C LEU A 398 1.83 16.27 -2.57
N LEU A 399 3.08 16.60 -2.28
CA LEU A 399 4.13 16.69 -3.30
C LEU A 399 4.51 15.32 -3.87
N TYR A 400 4.57 14.28 -3.04
CA TYR A 400 4.74 12.89 -3.53
C TYR A 400 3.60 12.48 -4.47
N GLY A 401 2.35 12.76 -4.07
CA GLY A 401 1.18 12.52 -4.90
C GLY A 401 1.22 13.31 -6.20
N ALA A 402 1.51 14.61 -6.15
CA ALA A 402 1.61 15.47 -7.32
C ALA A 402 2.69 15.01 -8.29
N PHE A 403 3.84 14.55 -7.79
CA PHE A 403 4.90 13.97 -8.61
C PHE A 403 4.39 12.78 -9.43
N TRP A 404 3.82 11.76 -8.78
CA TRP A 404 3.35 10.56 -9.47
C TRP A 404 2.12 10.80 -10.35
N ILE A 405 1.19 11.66 -9.91
CA ILE A 405 0.04 12.07 -10.73
C ILE A 405 0.54 12.81 -11.97
N GLY A 406 1.54 13.70 -11.84
CA GLY A 406 2.16 14.39 -12.96
C GLY A 406 2.79 13.41 -13.95
N ILE A 407 3.50 12.39 -13.46
CA ILE A 407 4.06 11.31 -14.31
C ILE A 407 2.95 10.54 -15.04
N MET A 408 1.88 10.16 -14.35
CA MET A 408 0.74 9.47 -14.96
C MET A 408 0.06 10.34 -16.03
N ILE A 409 -0.18 11.62 -15.75
CA ILE A 409 -0.74 12.56 -16.73
C ILE A 409 0.18 12.70 -17.94
N TRP A 410 1.49 12.86 -17.72
CA TRP A 410 2.47 12.92 -18.80
C TRP A 410 2.42 11.67 -19.69
N GLN A 411 2.34 10.48 -19.07
CA GLN A 411 2.24 9.20 -19.77
C GLN A 411 0.93 9.05 -20.56
N LEU A 412 -0.17 9.64 -20.09
CA LEU A 412 -1.46 9.66 -20.81
C LEU A 412 -1.49 10.64 -21.98
N LEU A 413 -0.61 11.66 -21.97
CA LEU A 413 -0.53 12.69 -23.00
C LEU A 413 0.41 12.33 -24.15
N GLN A 414 1.32 11.38 -23.95
CA GLN A 414 1.99 10.69 -25.07
C GLN A 414 0.93 9.99 -25.93
#